data_AF-A0ABC9X3V0-F1
#
_entry.id   AF-A0ABC9X3V0-F1
#
_cell.length_a   1.000
_cell.length_b   1.000
_cell.length_c   1.000
_cell.angle_alpha   90.00
_cell.angle_beta   90.00
_cell.angle_gamma   90.00
#
_symmetry.space_group_name_H-M   'P 1'
#
loop_
_entity.id
_entity.type
_entity.pdbx_description
1 polymer ?
#
loop_
_entity_poly.entity_id
_entity_poly.type
_entity_poly.pdbx_seq_one_letter_code
_entity_poly.pdbx_strand_id
1 'polypeptide(L)'
;MPLSSPCPTGDPGEAAWLDMCPKGSYASGVSFKVEAPQGVMEDDTALNGIRLHCTCGGDPSGGYTAESQSGRWGHWLEACWCPHRGRLLGFALRVQAPQHGLLSDEVAATSARFACSDGHVLEGTGSPWGQ
;
A
#
# COMPACT_ATOMS: atom_id res chain seq x y z
N MET A 1 0.07 33.88 11.95
CA MET A 1 -0.26 32.51 11.53
C MET A 1 0.91 32.04 10.68
N PRO A 2 1.68 30.99 11.02
CA PRO A 2 2.76 30.60 10.15
C PRO A 2 2.16 29.92 8.92
N LEU A 3 2.54 30.37 7.72
CA LEU A 3 2.26 29.66 6.48
C LEU A 3 2.94 28.29 6.58
N SER A 4 2.16 27.23 6.42
CA SER A 4 2.67 25.87 6.22
C SER A 4 3.71 25.89 5.10
N SER A 5 4.94 25.46 5.40
CA SER A 5 6.03 25.44 4.43
C SER A 5 5.64 24.57 3.21
N PRO A 6 5.94 24.99 1.97
CA PRO A 6 5.67 24.18 0.79
C PRO A 6 6.49 22.89 0.84
N CYS A 7 5.88 21.80 0.39
CA CYS A 7 6.51 20.49 0.43
C CYS A 7 7.74 20.46 -0.49
N PRO A 8 8.91 19.96 -0.04
CA PRO A 8 10.06 19.83 -0.91
C PRO A 8 9.73 18.81 -2.00
N THR A 9 9.85 19.21 -3.26
CA THR A 9 9.87 18.29 -4.40
C THR A 9 11.13 17.45 -4.28
N GLY A 10 10.99 16.13 -4.12
CA GLY A 10 12.15 15.24 -4.02
C GLY A 10 13.03 15.35 -5.27
N ASP A 11 14.31 15.66 -5.09
CA ASP A 11 15.30 15.52 -6.16
C ASP A 11 15.62 14.02 -6.34
N PRO A 12 15.57 13.47 -7.56
CA PRO A 12 15.89 12.07 -7.80
C PRO A 12 17.41 11.86 -7.73
N GLY A 13 17.91 11.64 -6.51
CA GLY A 13 19.29 11.26 -6.23
C GLY A 13 19.38 9.79 -5.83
N GLU A 14 20.10 9.02 -6.65
CA GLU A 14 20.48 7.61 -6.54
C GLU A 14 20.49 7.01 -5.12
N ALA A 15 19.38 6.34 -4.77
CA ALA A 15 19.35 5.27 -3.79
C ALA A 15 18.44 4.16 -4.34
N ALA A 16 19.00 2.95 -4.43
CA ALA A 16 18.39 1.75 -4.97
C ALA A 16 16.91 1.54 -4.58
N TRP A 17 16.01 1.59 -5.57
CA TRP A 17 14.68 0.93 -5.67
C TRP A 17 13.63 1.12 -4.55
N LEU A 18 13.89 1.93 -3.52
CA LEU A 18 12.91 2.24 -2.47
C LEU A 18 12.44 3.68 -2.61
N ASP A 19 11.25 3.84 -3.19
CA ASP A 19 10.57 5.12 -3.20
C ASP A 19 10.04 5.44 -1.79
N MET A 20 10.28 6.65 -1.32
CA MET A 20 9.93 7.10 0.03
C MET A 20 9.20 8.43 -0.01
N CYS A 21 8.33 8.66 0.98
CA CYS A 21 7.75 9.97 1.17
C CYS A 21 8.86 11.04 1.34
N PRO A 22 8.75 12.20 0.66
CA PRO A 22 9.71 13.29 0.77
C PRO A 22 9.95 13.71 2.22
N LYS A 23 11.14 14.25 2.50
CA LYS A 23 11.48 14.75 3.84
C LYS A 23 10.44 15.76 4.32
N GLY A 24 9.94 15.57 5.54
CA GLY A 24 8.89 16.43 6.12
C GLY A 24 7.46 16.02 5.77
N SER A 25 7.27 14.94 5.00
CA SER A 25 5.97 14.32 4.74
C SER A 25 5.89 12.93 5.39
N TYR A 26 4.67 12.40 5.49
CA TYR A 26 4.42 11.06 6.03
C TYR A 26 3.33 10.36 5.23
N ALA A 27 3.40 9.03 5.17
CA ALA A 27 2.34 8.24 4.55
C ALA A 27 1.08 8.31 5.40
N SER A 28 -0.05 8.65 4.79
CA SER A 28 -1.36 8.79 5.44
C SER A 28 -2.45 8.02 4.70
N GLY A 29 -2.14 7.46 3.55
CA GLY A 29 -3.07 6.65 2.78
C GLY A 29 -2.36 5.55 2.01
N VAL A 30 -3.13 4.57 1.57
CA VAL A 30 -2.63 3.41 0.85
C VAL A 30 -3.63 3.01 -0.24
N SER A 31 -3.10 2.66 -1.41
CA SER A 31 -3.83 1.97 -2.49
C SER A 31 -3.22 0.60 -2.69
N PHE A 32 -4.06 -0.36 -3.06
CA PHE A 32 -3.67 -1.74 -3.34
C PHE A 32 -3.93 -2.04 -4.82
N LYS A 33 -3.00 -2.73 -5.47
CA LYS A 33 -3.21 -3.27 -6.81
C LYS A 33 -3.63 -4.72 -6.67
N VAL A 34 -4.88 -5.01 -7.02
CA VAL A 34 -5.46 -6.36 -6.88
C VAL A 34 -5.96 -6.86 -8.21
N GLU A 35 -5.85 -8.17 -8.41
CA GLU A 35 -6.42 -8.86 -9.56
C GLU A 35 -7.70 -9.61 -9.15
N ALA A 36 -8.76 -9.43 -9.93
CA ALA A 36 -10.00 -10.14 -9.68
C ALA A 36 -9.81 -11.65 -9.98
N PRO A 37 -10.49 -12.55 -9.26
CA PRO A 37 -10.39 -13.98 -9.51
C PRO A 37 -10.73 -14.29 -10.98
N GLN A 38 -9.84 -14.98 -11.70
CA GLN A 38 -10.02 -15.27 -13.13
C GLN A 38 -10.88 -16.52 -13.40
N GLY A 39 -11.38 -17.23 -12.37
CA GLY A 39 -12.36 -18.31 -12.51
C GLY A 39 -12.19 -19.42 -11.48
N VAL A 40 -12.86 -20.56 -11.71
CA VAL A 40 -12.93 -21.72 -10.79
C VAL A 40 -11.62 -22.53 -10.73
N MET A 41 -10.62 -22.18 -11.54
CA MET A 41 -9.37 -22.94 -11.72
C MET A 41 -8.10 -22.08 -11.64
N GLU A 42 -8.21 -20.78 -11.35
CA GLU A 42 -7.08 -19.85 -11.27
C GLU A 42 -7.07 -19.16 -9.91
N ASP A 43 -5.87 -18.91 -9.39
CA ASP A 43 -5.57 -18.57 -8.00
C ASP A 43 -6.39 -17.39 -7.45
N ASP A 44 -6.61 -17.43 -6.13
CA ASP A 44 -7.36 -16.43 -5.40
C ASP A 44 -6.72 -15.03 -5.54
N THR A 45 -7.55 -13.98 -5.51
CA THR A 45 -7.13 -12.56 -5.60
C THR A 45 -5.76 -12.28 -4.99
N ALA A 46 -4.77 -11.99 -5.84
CA ALA A 46 -3.40 -11.70 -5.43
C ALA A 46 -3.15 -10.20 -5.23
N LEU A 47 -2.33 -9.87 -4.23
CA LEU A 47 -1.84 -8.51 -4.03
C LEU A 47 -0.63 -8.28 -4.95
N ASN A 48 -0.86 -7.55 -6.04
CA ASN A 48 0.15 -7.26 -7.06
C ASN A 48 0.93 -5.96 -6.79
N GLY A 49 0.51 -5.13 -5.84
CA GLY A 49 1.23 -3.88 -5.55
C GLY A 49 0.62 -3.08 -4.40
N ILE A 50 1.47 -2.26 -3.78
CA ILE A 50 1.10 -1.31 -2.73
C ILE A 50 1.64 0.06 -3.13
N ARG A 51 0.79 1.08 -3.04
CA ARG A 51 1.15 2.49 -3.25
C ARG A 51 0.82 3.29 -2.01
N LEU A 52 1.82 3.98 -1.45
CA LEU A 52 1.64 4.85 -0.30
C LEU A 52 1.36 6.28 -0.77
N HIS A 53 0.40 6.94 -0.14
CA HIS A 53 0.08 8.34 -0.39
C HIS A 53 0.61 9.21 0.75
N CYS A 54 1.45 10.18 0.40
CA CYS A 54 2.15 11.03 1.35
C CYS A 54 1.42 12.36 1.55
N THR A 55 1.28 12.78 2.81
CA THR A 55 0.72 14.07 3.21
C THR A 55 1.80 14.94 3.85
N CYS A 56 1.74 16.24 3.57
CA CYS A 56 2.73 17.21 3.99
C CYS A 56 2.07 18.32 4.83
N GLY A 57 2.49 18.51 6.09
CA GLY A 57 1.95 19.59 6.93
C GLY A 57 0.42 19.57 7.10
N GLY A 58 -0.23 18.42 6.91
CA GLY A 58 -1.68 18.28 6.92
C GLY A 58 -2.37 18.68 5.61
N ASP A 59 -1.66 19.08 4.56
CA ASP A 59 -2.19 19.36 3.22
C ASP A 59 -2.12 18.11 2.32
N PRO A 60 -3.27 17.53 1.93
CA PRO A 60 -3.32 16.39 1.03
C PRO A 60 -3.13 16.75 -0.45
N SER A 61 -3.05 18.04 -0.81
CA SER A 61 -3.02 18.48 -2.21
C SER A 61 -1.64 18.43 -2.87
N GLY A 62 -0.55 18.36 -2.09
CA GLY A 62 0.83 18.21 -2.58
C GLY A 62 1.24 16.75 -2.82
N GLY A 63 0.34 15.95 -3.41
CA GLY A 63 0.34 14.49 -3.37
C GLY A 63 1.55 13.83 -4.01
N TYR A 64 2.52 13.45 -3.19
CA TYR A 64 3.56 12.49 -3.57
C TYR A 64 3.06 11.07 -3.28
N THR A 65 3.30 10.16 -4.21
CA THR A 65 3.05 8.74 -3.99
C THR A 65 4.37 7.97 -3.99
N ALA A 66 4.56 7.12 -2.99
CA ALA A 66 5.70 6.22 -2.93
C ALA A 66 5.26 4.80 -3.34
N GLU A 67 5.92 4.22 -4.35
CA GLU A 67 5.62 2.88 -4.87
C GLU A 67 6.93 2.10 -5.12
N SER A 68 6.94 0.80 -4.81
CA SER A 68 8.02 -0.10 -5.27
C SER A 68 7.64 -0.78 -6.58
N GLN A 69 8.33 -1.85 -6.99
CA GLN A 69 7.94 -2.63 -8.15
C GLN A 69 6.54 -3.23 -7.93
N SER A 70 5.60 -2.87 -8.81
CA SER A 70 4.27 -3.45 -8.86
C SER A 70 4.12 -4.41 -10.04
N GLY A 71 3.34 -5.47 -9.84
CA GLY A 71 3.01 -6.47 -10.85
C GLY A 71 2.32 -5.84 -12.05
N ARG A 72 2.46 -6.45 -13.23
CA ARG A 72 1.88 -5.94 -14.48
C ARG A 72 0.35 -5.94 -14.47
N TRP A 73 -0.25 -6.91 -13.79
CA TRP A 73 -1.68 -7.20 -13.81
C TRP A 73 -2.42 -6.65 -12.59
N GLY A 74 -3.76 -6.65 -12.65
CA GLY A 74 -4.64 -6.06 -11.64
C GLY A 74 -4.90 -4.55 -11.82
N HIS A 75 -5.82 -4.02 -11.00
CA HIS A 75 -6.19 -2.60 -10.99
C HIS A 75 -5.92 -1.99 -9.62
N TRP A 76 -5.54 -0.71 -9.61
CA TRP A 76 -5.37 0.04 -8.38
C TRP A 76 -6.75 0.38 -7.80
N LEU A 77 -6.96 -0.01 -6.56
CA LEU A 77 -8.12 0.42 -5.78
C LEU A 77 -7.96 1.88 -5.36
N GLU A 78 -9.10 2.52 -5.12
CA GLU A 78 -9.17 3.84 -4.52
C GLU A 78 -8.37 3.91 -3.23
N ALA A 79 -7.77 5.07 -2.99
CA ALA A 79 -6.92 5.28 -1.82
C ALA A 79 -7.76 5.24 -0.54
N CYS A 80 -7.39 4.36 0.39
CA CYS A 80 -7.87 4.41 1.76
C CYS A 80 -6.98 5.37 2.56
N TRP A 81 -7.59 6.21 3.40
CA TRP A 81 -6.87 7.23 4.16
C TRP A 81 -7.07 7.03 5.66
N CYS A 82 -6.02 7.29 6.43
CA CYS A 82 -6.16 7.40 7.87
C CYS A 82 -7.09 8.57 8.21
N PRO A 83 -8.09 8.34 9.07
CA PRO A 83 -8.98 9.41 9.50
C PRO A 83 -8.22 10.49 10.29
N HIS A 84 -8.85 11.64 10.47
CA HIS A 84 -8.32 12.77 11.24
C HIS A 84 -6.93 13.27 10.82
N ARG A 85 -6.56 13.11 9.53
CA ARG A 85 -5.21 13.41 9.01
C ARG A 85 -4.10 12.62 9.71
N GLY A 86 -4.44 11.42 10.19
CA GLY A 86 -3.52 10.48 10.80
C GLY A 86 -2.45 9.97 9.84
N ARG A 87 -1.47 9.26 10.38
CA ARG A 87 -0.37 8.65 9.62
C ARG A 87 -0.40 7.14 9.75
N LEU A 88 0.13 6.45 8.74
CA LEU A 88 0.40 5.03 8.81
C LEU A 88 1.56 4.78 9.79
N LEU A 89 1.40 3.80 10.68
CA LEU A 89 2.40 3.42 11.69
C LEU A 89 3.04 2.06 11.41
N GLY A 90 2.34 1.19 10.69
CA GLY A 90 2.82 -0.15 10.41
C GLY A 90 1.85 -0.92 9.52
N PHE A 91 2.27 -2.10 9.11
CA PHE A 91 1.48 -2.97 8.27
C PHE A 91 1.63 -4.43 8.69
N ALA A 92 0.69 -5.26 8.27
CA ALA A 92 0.80 -6.71 8.30
C ALA A 92 0.30 -7.28 6.97
N LEU A 93 1.04 -8.23 6.42
CA LEU A 93 0.65 -8.96 5.22
C LEU A 93 -0.16 -10.20 5.61
N ARG A 94 -1.12 -10.55 4.76
CA ARG A 94 -1.70 -11.87 4.70
C ARG A 94 -1.04 -12.62 3.55
N VAL A 95 -0.62 -13.85 3.82
CA VAL A 95 0.05 -14.71 2.84
C VAL A 95 -0.68 -16.05 2.74
N GLN A 96 -0.72 -16.63 1.54
CA GLN A 96 -1.18 -18.01 1.37
C GLN A 96 -0.23 -18.97 2.09
N ALA A 97 -0.79 -19.99 2.73
CA ALA A 97 0.01 -21.07 3.28
C ALA A 97 0.63 -21.88 2.14
N PRO A 98 1.90 -22.31 2.26
CA PRO A 98 2.52 -23.15 1.23
C PRO A 98 1.70 -24.43 1.05
N GLN A 99 1.25 -24.71 -0.17
CA GLN A 99 0.53 -25.95 -0.46
C GLN A 99 1.52 -27.11 -0.43
N HIS A 100 1.33 -28.07 0.48
CA HIS A 100 2.18 -29.26 0.60
C HIS A 100 2.00 -30.19 -0.62
N GLY A 101 2.71 -29.90 -1.70
CA GLY A 101 2.95 -30.78 -2.84
C GLY A 101 4.45 -30.80 -3.14
N LEU A 102 4.96 -31.92 -3.66
CA LEU A 102 6.40 -32.21 -3.82
C LEU A 102 7.20 -31.21 -4.69
N LEU A 103 6.58 -30.14 -5.22
CA LEU A 103 7.16 -29.21 -6.19
C LEU A 103 6.72 -27.73 -6.05
N SER A 104 6.06 -27.29 -4.96
CA SER A 104 5.65 -25.88 -4.83
C SER A 104 5.88 -25.30 -3.43
N ASP A 105 6.82 -24.36 -3.35
CA ASP A 105 7.13 -23.51 -2.20
C ASP A 105 6.55 -22.08 -2.34
N GLU A 106 5.60 -21.90 -3.25
CA GLU A 106 5.06 -20.58 -3.57
C GLU A 106 4.21 -20.04 -2.41
N VAL A 107 4.72 -19.03 -1.72
CA VAL A 107 4.02 -18.22 -0.71
C VAL A 107 3.79 -16.83 -1.30
N ALA A 108 2.54 -16.52 -1.65
CA ALA A 108 2.16 -15.23 -2.20
C ALA A 108 1.38 -14.39 -1.17
N ALA A 109 1.56 -13.06 -1.21
CA ALA A 109 0.74 -12.14 -0.44
C ALA A 109 -0.64 -11.98 -1.10
N THR A 110 -1.70 -12.19 -0.32
CA THR A 110 -3.09 -12.08 -0.80
C THR A 110 -3.77 -10.81 -0.32
N SER A 111 -3.36 -10.26 0.82
CA SER A 111 -3.84 -8.97 1.30
C SER A 111 -2.85 -8.30 2.24
N ALA A 112 -3.14 -7.05 2.61
CA ALA A 112 -2.38 -6.31 3.59
C ALA A 112 -3.28 -5.35 4.36
N ARG A 113 -2.97 -5.18 5.65
CA ARG A 113 -3.61 -4.22 6.54
C ARG A 113 -2.60 -3.22 7.05
N PHE A 114 -3.02 -1.98 7.24
CA PHE A 114 -2.19 -0.87 7.72
C PHE A 114 -2.80 -0.25 8.96
N ALA A 115 -1.98 -0.03 9.99
CA ALA A 115 -2.39 0.62 11.23
C ALA A 115 -2.21 2.14 11.12
N CYS A 116 -3.26 2.88 11.49
CA CYS A 116 -3.24 4.33 11.61
C CYS A 116 -2.84 4.77 13.01
N SER A 117 -2.37 6.02 13.11
CA SER A 117 -1.95 6.63 14.39
C SER A 117 -3.05 6.78 15.43
N ASP A 118 -4.32 6.73 15.02
CA ASP A 118 -5.48 6.80 15.91
C ASP A 118 -6.11 5.43 16.20
N GLY A 119 -5.43 4.34 15.81
CA GLY A 119 -5.86 2.97 16.06
C GLY A 119 -6.77 2.38 14.98
N HIS A 120 -7.20 3.16 13.97
CA HIS A 120 -7.92 2.60 12.83
C HIS A 120 -7.03 1.67 12.00
N VAL A 121 -7.64 0.70 11.34
CA VAL A 121 -6.97 -0.21 10.42
C VAL A 121 -7.53 0.01 9.02
N LEU A 122 -6.65 0.25 8.06
CA LEU A 122 -6.98 0.29 6.64
C LEU A 122 -6.68 -1.08 6.07
N GLU A 123 -7.65 -1.69 5.42
CA GLU A 123 -7.50 -2.98 4.75
C GLU A 123 -7.87 -2.81 3.29
N GLY A 124 -6.99 -3.29 2.41
CA GLY A 124 -7.34 -3.38 1.00
C GLY A 124 -8.48 -4.36 0.87
N THR A 125 -9.60 -3.95 0.29
CA THR A 125 -10.72 -4.84 -0.03
C THR A 125 -10.30 -5.85 -1.09
N GLY A 126 -9.45 -6.80 -0.71
CA GLY A 126 -9.54 -8.15 -1.25
C GLY A 126 -10.89 -8.71 -0.79
N SER A 127 -11.52 -9.50 -1.65
CA SER A 127 -12.76 -10.24 -1.36
C SER A 127 -12.80 -10.80 0.07
N PRO A 128 -13.97 -11.02 0.71
CA PRO A 128 -14.10 -11.71 2.02
C PRO A 128 -13.42 -13.10 2.10
N TRP A 129 -12.91 -13.56 0.96
CA TRP A 129 -12.02 -14.66 0.63
C TRP A 129 -10.70 -14.76 1.40
N GLY A 130 -10.68 -15.37 2.58
CA GLY A 130 -9.47 -15.96 3.18
C GLY A 130 -9.50 -15.90 4.70
N GLN A 131 -8.76 -16.80 5.37
CA GLN A 131 -8.42 -16.72 6.80
C GLN A 131 -6.98 -16.28 6.99
#